data_AF-A0A518HSW8-F1
#
_entry.id   AF-A0A518HSW8-F1
#
_cell.length_a   1.000
_cell.length_b   1.000
_cell.length_c   1.000
_cell.angle_alpha   90.00
_cell.angle_beta   90.00
_cell.angle_gamma   90.00
#
_symmetry.space_group_name_H-M   'P 1'
#
loop_
_entity.id
_entity.type
_entity.pdbx_description
1 polymer ?
#
loop_
_entity_poly.entity_id
_entity_poly.type
_entity_poly.pdbx_seq_one_letter_code
_entity_poly.pdbx_strand_id
1 'polypeptide(L)'
;MTNEKKAPVHTVRVGNVEAAIWVNDSKNGSFYSTTFSRKYRTDDGVKNSDSYSGDALLRLAKAADLAHTWTAENPLVQKQEAA
;
A
#
# COMPACT_ATOMS: atom_id res chain seq x y z
N MET A 1 -20.54 -15.13 -7.20
CA MET A 1 -20.29 -13.68 -7.04
C MET A 1 -18.79 -13.47 -7.20
N THR A 2 -18.35 -12.94 -8.34
CA THR A 2 -16.93 -12.73 -8.63
C THR A 2 -16.44 -11.57 -7.76
N ASN A 3 -15.69 -11.90 -6.71
CA ASN A 3 -14.99 -10.93 -5.88
C ASN A 3 -13.92 -10.26 -6.75
N GLU A 4 -14.27 -9.13 -7.36
CA GLU A 4 -13.36 -8.33 -8.18
C GLU A 4 -12.20 -7.92 -7.27
N LYS A 5 -11.02 -8.54 -7.46
CA LYS A 5 -9.83 -8.19 -6.69
C LYS A 5 -9.48 -6.77 -7.08
N LYS A 6 -9.91 -5.78 -6.30
CA LYS A 6 -9.48 -4.39 -6.47
C LYS A 6 -7.96 -4.40 -6.59
N ALA A 7 -7.40 -3.79 -7.62
CA ALA A 7 -5.95 -3.62 -7.71
C ALA A 7 -5.53 -2.44 -6.81
N PRO A 8 -4.29 -2.42 -6.30
CA PRO A 8 -3.78 -1.22 -5.66
C PRO A 8 -3.74 -0.08 -6.69
N VAL A 9 -4.17 1.10 -6.28
CA VAL A 9 -4.19 2.31 -7.12
C VAL A 9 -2.79 2.85 -7.38
N HIS A 10 -1.86 2.58 -6.45
CA HIS A 10 -0.47 2.92 -6.60
C HIS A 10 0.40 1.94 -5.83
N THR A 11 1.66 1.80 -6.24
CA THR A 11 2.62 0.93 -5.57
C THR A 11 3.99 1.57 -5.55
N VAL A 12 4.54 1.74 -4.36
CA VAL A 12 5.90 2.24 -4.14
C VAL A 12 6.82 1.07 -3.85
N ARG A 13 8.05 1.10 -4.35
CA ARG A 13 9.07 0.08 -4.07
C ARG A 13 10.36 0.72 -3.58
N VAL A 14 10.91 0.19 -2.48
CA VAL A 14 12.21 0.56 -1.93
C VAL A 14 13.02 -0.73 -1.73
N GLY A 15 13.91 -1.01 -2.67
CA GLY A 15 14.63 -2.29 -2.71
C GLY A 15 13.66 -3.46 -2.85
N ASN A 16 13.67 -4.38 -1.88
CA ASN A 16 12.78 -5.53 -1.85
C ASN A 16 11.48 -5.30 -1.06
N VAL A 17 11.27 -4.11 -0.49
CA VAL A 17 10.02 -3.75 0.19
C VAL A 17 9.09 -3.01 -0.79
N GLU A 18 7.82 -3.37 -0.76
CA GLU A 18 6.75 -2.83 -1.59
C GLU A 18 5.64 -2.29 -0.67
N ALA A 19 5.16 -1.08 -0.94
CA ALA A 19 3.99 -0.49 -0.32
C ALA A 19 2.90 -0.35 -1.39
N ALA A 20 1.83 -1.14 -1.25
CA ALA A 20 0.67 -1.10 -2.14
C ALA A 20 -0.42 -0.23 -1.49
N ILE A 21 -0.87 0.79 -2.22
CA ILE A 21 -1.86 1.78 -1.78
C ILE A 21 -3.21 1.42 -2.42
N TRP A 22 -4.26 1.36 -1.62
CA TRP A 22 -5.59 0.90 -2.00
C TRP A 22 -6.62 2.00 -1.71
N VAL A 23 -7.63 2.11 -2.56
CA VAL A 23 -8.80 2.95 -2.27
C VAL A 23 -9.93 2.08 -1.75
N ASN A 24 -10.36 2.39 -0.53
CA ASN A 24 -11.50 1.75 0.10
C ASN A 24 -12.64 2.77 0.21
N ASP A 25 -13.86 2.28 0.02
CA ASP A 25 -15.06 3.09 0.11
C ASP A 25 -15.74 2.82 1.44
N SER A 26 -16.11 3.87 2.17
CA SER A 26 -16.91 3.79 3.40
C SER A 26 -18.16 4.65 3.29
N LYS A 27 -19.08 4.51 4.26
CA LYS A 27 -20.28 5.36 4.35
C LYS A 27 -19.93 6.86 4.46
N ASN A 28 -18.78 7.18 5.05
CA ASN A 28 -18.35 8.55 5.33
C ASN A 28 -17.39 9.10 4.26
N GLY A 29 -17.17 8.38 3.16
CA GLY A 29 -16.22 8.75 2.11
C GLY A 29 -15.16 7.69 1.85
N SER A 30 -14.42 7.87 0.76
CA SER A 30 -13.33 6.98 0.39
C SER A 30 -12.06 7.36 1.13
N PHE A 31 -11.27 6.36 1.52
CA PHE A 31 -10.00 6.52 2.23
C PHE A 31 -8.92 5.60 1.65
N TYR A 32 -7.66 6.01 1.78
CA TYR A 32 -6.53 5.17 1.42
C TYR A 32 -6.20 4.19 2.54
N SER A 33 -5.86 2.96 2.18
CA SER A 33 -5.08 2.06 3.04
C SER A 33 -3.80 1.65 2.33
N THR A 34 -2.78 1.27 3.11
CA THR A 34 -1.50 0.82 2.57
C THR A 34 -1.13 -0.53 3.17
N THR A 35 -0.78 -1.49 2.33
CA THR A 35 -0.24 -2.78 2.74
C THR A 35 1.22 -2.88 2.34
N PHE A 36 2.06 -3.44 3.21
CA PHE A 36 3.47 -3.60 2.95
C PHE A 36 3.83 -5.07 2.75
N SER A 37 4.71 -5.36 1.81
CA SER A 37 5.30 -6.69 1.67
C SER A 37 6.75 -6.62 1.27
N ARG A 38 7.53 -7.64 1.66
CA ARG A 38 8.92 -7.81 1.28
C ARG A 38 9.07 -9.01 0.37
N LYS A 39 9.69 -8.82 -0.79
CA LYS A 39 10.05 -9.91 -1.71
C LYS A 39 11.37 -10.56 -1.32
N TYR A 40 11.43 -11.87 -1.42
CA TYR A 40 12.65 -12.64 -1.24
C TYR A 40 12.66 -13.82 -2.21
N ARG A 41 13.86 -14.30 -2.56
CA ARG A 41 14.04 -15.43 -3.46
C ARG A 41 14.18 -16.72 -2.65
N THR A 42 13.54 -17.77 -3.15
CA THR A 42 13.66 -19.15 -2.71
C THR A 42 13.96 -20.03 -3.92
N ASP A 43 14.29 -21.29 -3.71
CA ASP A 43 14.50 -22.26 -4.80
C ASP A 43 13.23 -22.45 -5.65
N ASP A 44 12.06 -22.27 -5.06
CA ASP A 44 10.75 -22.33 -5.75
C ASP A 44 10.35 -21.01 -6.43
N GLY A 45 11.22 -20.00 -6.44
CA GLY A 45 10.97 -18.67 -7.01
C GLY A 45 10.81 -17.55 -5.97
N VAL A 46 10.20 -16.44 -6.39
CA VAL A 46 10.04 -15.24 -5.56
C VAL A 46 8.80 -15.36 -4.69
N LYS A 47 8.97 -15.20 -3.38
CA LYS A 47 7.88 -15.20 -2.39
C LYS A 47 7.79 -13.83 -1.71
N ASN A 48 6.65 -13.55 -1.09
CA ASN A 48 6.41 -12.33 -0.31
C ASN A 48 6.31 -12.68 1.18
N SER A 49 6.77 -11.78 2.04
CA SER A 49 6.66 -11.88 3.50
C SER A 49 6.27 -10.51 4.08
N ASP A 50 5.57 -10.55 5.20
CA ASP A 50 5.21 -9.41 6.05
C ASP A 50 6.12 -9.29 7.29
N SER A 51 7.16 -10.13 7.37
CA SER A 51 8.20 -10.07 8.41
C SER A 51 9.43 -9.31 7.89
N TYR A 52 9.95 -8.40 8.71
CA TYR A 52 11.04 -7.50 8.33
C TYR A 52 12.28 -7.72 9.22
N SER A 53 13.43 -7.93 8.58
CA SER A 53 14.74 -7.91 9.22
C SER A 53 15.19 -6.47 9.49
N GLY A 54 16.21 -6.27 10.34
CA GLY A 54 16.69 -4.94 10.71
C GLY A 54 17.06 -4.06 9.50
N ASP A 55 17.68 -4.62 8.48
CA ASP A 55 18.01 -3.91 7.23
C ASP A 55 16.77 -3.55 6.39
N ALA A 56 15.67 -4.31 6.52
CA ALA A 56 14.42 -4.05 5.84
C ALA A 56 13.56 -3.00 6.56
N LEU A 57 13.80 -2.72 7.85
CA LEU A 57 13.03 -1.72 8.62
C LEU A 57 13.19 -0.30 8.05
N LEU A 58 14.42 0.10 7.70
CA LEU A 58 14.63 1.43 7.10
C LEU A 58 14.04 1.54 5.69
N ARG A 59 14.01 0.44 4.93
CA ARG A 59 13.34 0.39 3.62
C ARG A 59 11.83 0.49 3.77
N LEU A 60 11.26 -0.19 4.77
CA LEU A 60 9.85 -0.07 5.13
C LEU A 60 9.50 1.37 5.51
N ALA A 61 10.29 2.00 6.38
CA ALA A 61 10.09 3.39 6.77
C ALA A 61 10.11 4.33 5.56
N LYS A 62 11.08 4.17 4.65
CA LYS A 62 11.13 5.00 3.44
C LYS A 62 9.98 4.72 2.47
N ALA A 63 9.56 3.47 2.34
CA ALA A 63 8.40 3.11 1.52
C ALA A 63 7.11 3.71 2.09
N ALA A 64 6.95 3.73 3.42
CA ALA A 64 5.82 4.34 4.10
C ALA A 64 5.79 5.87 3.92
N ASP A 65 6.94 6.53 4.06
CA ASP A 65 7.11 7.96 3.80
C ASP A 65 6.68 8.33 2.37
N LEU A 66 7.20 7.62 1.37
CA LEU A 66 6.85 7.84 -0.03
C LEU A 66 5.38 7.54 -0.33
N ALA A 67 4.81 6.50 0.27
CA ALA A 67 3.40 6.19 0.13
C ALA A 67 2.54 7.32 0.72
N HIS A 68 2.94 7.85 1.88
CA HIS A 68 2.28 9.00 2.49
C HIS A 68 2.34 10.23 1.58
N THR A 69 3.52 10.59 1.07
CA THR A 69 3.69 11.68 0.09
C THR A 69 2.73 11.52 -1.08
N TRP A 70 2.67 10.33 -1.69
CA TRP A 70 1.78 10.08 -2.80
C TRP A 70 0.30 10.28 -2.42
N THR A 71 -0.15 9.76 -1.27
CA THR A 71 -1.54 9.96 -0.83
C THR A 71 -1.88 11.42 -0.51
N ALA A 72 -0.92 12.20 -0.03
CA ALA A 72 -1.11 13.62 0.23
C ALA A 72 -1.20 14.43 -1.08
N GLU A 73 -0.43 14.06 -2.10
CA GLU A 73 -0.49 14.66 -3.43
C GLU A 73 -1.75 14.26 -4.22
N ASN A 74 -2.40 13.15 -3.83
CA ASN A 74 -3.58 12.61 -4.50
C ASN A 74 -4.77 12.55 -3.52
N PRO A 75 -5.34 13.67 -3.05
CA PRO A 75 -6.43 13.63 -2.08
C PRO A 75 -7.69 12.97 -2.66
N LEU A 76 -8.33 12.08 -1.88
CA LEU A 76 -9.63 11.53 -2.23
C LEU A 76 -10.74 12.56 -1.99
N VAL A 77 -11.70 12.61 -2.91
CA VAL A 77 -12.90 13.44 -2.77
C VAL A 77 -13.73 12.94 -1.59
N GLN A 78 -13.86 13.77 -0.57
CA GLN A 78 -14.78 13.51 0.53
C GLN A 78 -16.20 13.79 0.05
N LYS A 79 -17.12 12.83 0.24
CA LYS A 79 -18.55 13.10 0.01
C LYS A 79 -18.99 14.06 1.10
N GLN A 80 -19.09 15.35 0.78
CA GLN A 80 -19.67 16.33 1.68
C GLN A 80 -21.13 15.94 1.93
N GLU A 81 -21.49 15.68 3.19
CA GLU A 81 -22.88 15.67 3.62
C GLU A 81 -23.42 17.10 3.43
N ALA A 82 -24.34 17.26 2.48
CA ALA A 82 -25.11 18.48 2.36
C ALA A 82 -25.96 18.62 3.62
N ALA A 83 -25.69 19.68 4.39
CA ALA A 83 -26.48 20.09 5.55
C ALA A 83 -27.85 20.64 5.15
#